data_AF-U6A165-F1
#
_entry.id   AF-U6A165-F1
#
_cell.length_a   1.000
_cell.length_b   1.000
_cell.length_c   1.000
_cell.angle_alpha   90.00
_cell.angle_beta   90.00
_cell.angle_gamma   90.00
#
_symmetry.space_group_name_H-M   'P 1'
#
loop_
_entity.id
_entity.type
_entity.pdbx_description
1 polymer ?
#
loop_
_entity_poly.entity_id
_entity_poly.type
_entity_poly.pdbx_seq_one_letter_code
_entity_poly.pdbx_strand_id
1 'polypeptide(L)'
;LYRQLNEKTELLNELRAKEERLRKQLERAIILVESLSGERERWIETVAQLDVAFEKLPGDCLLSIAFVTYLGPFDTKYREDLLNKWRQLIKDLVIPATSELKLTVFLCDAVSIREWNIQGLPSDDLSTENGVIVTQGSRWPL
;
A
#
# COMPACT_ATOMS: atom_id res chain seq x y z
N LEU A 1 11.65 6.85 69.46
CA LEU A 1 12.62 7.44 68.52
C LEU A 1 13.03 6.46 67.41
N TYR A 2 13.70 5.33 67.71
CA TYR A 2 14.16 4.36 66.68
C TYR A 2 13.03 3.74 65.84
N ARG A 3 11.90 3.38 66.44
CA ARG A 3 10.74 2.84 65.72
C ARG A 3 10.14 3.85 64.72
N GLN A 4 9.96 5.09 65.14
CA GLN A 4 9.49 6.18 64.28
C GLN A 4 10.50 6.51 63.16
N LEU A 5 11.79 6.39 63.44
CA LEU A 5 12.83 6.54 62.42
C LEU A 5 12.74 5.42 61.36
N ASN A 6 12.53 4.18 61.80
CA ASN A 6 12.40 3.02 60.91
C ASN A 6 11.13 3.09 60.04
N GLU A 7 9.98 3.42 60.64
CA GLU A 7 8.72 3.64 59.91
C GLU A 7 8.85 4.76 58.87
N LYS A 8 9.54 5.85 59.21
CA LYS A 8 9.80 6.95 58.27
C LYS A 8 10.74 6.54 57.14
N THR A 9 11.75 5.70 57.40
CA THR A 9 12.64 5.18 56.35
C THR A 9 11.96 4.18 55.43
N GLU A 10 11.08 3.33 55.95
CA GLU A 10 10.27 2.40 55.14
C GLU A 10 9.34 3.17 54.21
N LEU A 11 8.60 4.15 54.74
CA LEU A 11 7.73 5.02 53.94
C LEU A 11 8.52 5.78 52.86
N LEU A 12 9.71 6.28 53.20
CA LEU A 12 10.58 6.95 52.23
C LEU A 12 11.00 6.01 51.08
N ASN A 13 11.31 4.75 51.38
CA ASN A 13 11.69 3.76 50.38
C ASN A 13 10.51 3.37 49.48
N GLU A 14 9.31 3.20 50.03
CA GLU A 14 8.10 2.95 49.25
C GLU A 14 7.77 4.10 48.30
N LEU A 15 7.85 5.34 48.79
CA LEU A 15 7.62 6.53 47.97
C LEU A 15 8.64 6.63 46.83
N ARG A 16 9.92 6.35 47.10
CA ARG A 16 10.97 6.31 46.07
C ARG A 16 10.73 5.22 45.03
N ALA A 17 10.32 4.03 45.46
CA ALA A 17 10.00 2.93 44.53
C ALA A 17 8.79 3.27 43.65
N LYS A 18 7.79 3.96 44.21
CA LYS A 18 6.60 4.44 43.48
C LYS A 18 6.97 5.53 42.49
N GLU A 19 7.80 6.50 42.89
CA GLU A 19 8.32 7.56 42.03
C GLU A 19 9.07 6.98 40.84
N GLU A 20 10.00 6.06 41.08
CA GLU A 20 10.79 5.39 40.03
C GLU A 20 9.91 4.61 39.05
N ARG A 21 8.87 3.92 39.55
CA ARG A 21 7.91 3.21 38.69
C ARG A 21 7.11 4.18 37.82
N LEU A 22 6.60 5.26 38.39
CA LEU A 22 5.82 6.26 37.67
C LEU A 22 6.68 6.97 36.62
N ARG A 23 7.94 7.28 36.95
CA ARG A 23 8.91 7.87 36.01
C ARG A 23 9.13 6.97 34.79
N LYS A 24 9.34 5.68 35.00
CA LYS A 24 9.48 4.70 33.89
C LYS A 24 8.22 4.56 33.06
N GLN A 25 7.04 4.62 33.68
CA GLN A 25 5.77 4.59 32.95
C GLN A 25 5.58 5.85 32.10
N LEU A 26 5.91 7.02 32.65
CA LEU A 26 5.85 8.28 31.93
C LEU A 26 6.80 8.30 30.73
N GLU A 27 8.05 7.85 30.91
CA GLU A 27 9.04 7.75 29.83
C GLU A 27 8.54 6.86 28.68
N ARG A 28 7.97 5.69 29.00
CA ARG A 28 7.36 4.81 27.98
C ARG A 28 6.17 5.46 27.27
N ALA A 29 5.33 6.18 28.01
CA ALA A 29 4.18 6.87 27.44
C ALA A 29 4.62 8.00 26.49
N ILE A 30 5.67 8.74 26.83
CA ILE A 30 6.25 9.78 25.98
C ILE A 30 6.78 9.16 24.69
N ILE A 31 7.61 8.11 24.77
CA ILE A 31 8.14 7.40 23.59
C ILE A 31 6.99 6.89 22.70
N LEU A 32 5.92 6.37 23.31
CA LEU A 32 4.75 5.90 22.56
C LEU A 32 4.06 7.06 21.84
N VAL A 33 3.80 8.17 22.52
CA VAL A 33 3.17 9.35 21.90
C VAL A 33 4.03 9.91 20.77
N GLU A 34 5.36 10.01 20.96
CA GLU A 34 6.30 10.46 19.94
C GLU A 34 6.29 9.55 18.70
N SER A 35 6.36 8.23 18.90
CA SER A 35 6.31 7.26 17.80
C SER A 35 4.96 7.24 17.06
N LEU A 36 3.85 7.44 17.78
CA LEU A 36 2.52 7.55 17.17
C LEU A 36 2.33 8.87 16.42
N SER A 37 3.00 9.94 16.82
CA SER A 37 2.89 11.24 16.14
C SER A 37 3.37 11.13 14.69
N GLY A 38 4.50 10.46 14.45
CA GLY A 38 5.00 10.22 13.10
C GLY A 38 4.13 9.27 12.29
N GLU A 39 3.49 8.28 12.93
CA GLU A 39 2.52 7.40 12.26
C GLU A 39 1.25 8.18 11.86
N ARG A 40 0.76 9.06 12.73
CA ARG A 40 -0.41 9.89 12.47
C ARG A 40 -0.20 10.78 11.25
N GLU A 41 0.96 11.44 11.12
CA GLU A 41 1.28 12.26 9.96
C GLU A 41 1.28 11.44 8.67
N ARG A 42 1.91 10.25 8.69
CA ARG A 42 1.91 9.33 7.55
C ARG A 42 0.50 8.86 7.18
N TRP A 43 -0.36 8.59 8.16
CA TRP A 43 -1.74 8.19 7.89
C TRP A 43 -2.55 9.32 7.28
N ILE A 44 -2.38 10.55 7.75
CA ILE A 44 -3.05 11.72 7.16
C ILE A 44 -2.63 11.87 5.69
N GLU A 45 -1.34 11.74 5.39
CA GLU A 45 -0.84 11.77 4.02
C GLU A 45 -1.40 10.61 3.19
N THR A 46 -1.40 9.39 3.73
CA THR A 46 -1.93 8.19 3.07
C THR A 46 -3.41 8.34 2.72
N VAL A 47 -4.22 8.86 3.65
CA VAL A 47 -5.65 9.12 3.41
C VAL A 47 -5.84 10.12 2.27
N ALA A 48 -5.10 11.23 2.27
CA ALA A 48 -5.18 12.20 1.19
C ALA A 48 -4.78 11.60 -0.17
N GLN A 49 -3.77 10.73 -0.21
CA GLN A 49 -3.38 10.02 -1.44
C GLN A 49 -4.46 9.02 -1.89
N LEU A 50 -5.09 8.31 -0.95
CA LEU A 50 -6.17 7.37 -1.22
C LEU A 50 -7.42 8.06 -1.75
N ASP A 51 -7.77 9.25 -1.24
CA ASP A 51 -8.92 10.02 -1.74
C ASP A 51 -8.72 10.38 -3.22
N VAL A 52 -7.52 10.84 -3.60
CA VAL A 52 -7.17 11.13 -4.99
C VAL A 52 -7.18 9.85 -5.86
N ALA A 53 -6.70 8.73 -5.33
CA ALA A 53 -6.73 7.45 -6.04
C ALA A 53 -8.16 6.95 -6.22
N PHE A 54 -9.03 7.14 -5.24
CA PHE A 54 -10.43 6.74 -5.27
C PHE A 54 -11.21 7.49 -6.35
N GLU A 55 -10.97 8.79 -6.52
CA GLU A 55 -11.56 9.57 -7.61
C GLU A 55 -11.19 9.04 -8.99
N LYS A 56 -9.95 8.57 -9.17
CA LYS A 56 -9.40 8.04 -10.44
C LYS A 56 -9.72 6.57 -10.69
N LEU A 57 -10.12 5.84 -9.65
CA LEU A 57 -10.33 4.40 -9.67
C LEU A 57 -11.28 3.93 -10.78
N PRO A 58 -12.41 4.60 -11.09
CA PRO A 58 -13.30 4.16 -12.17
C PRO A 58 -12.63 4.13 -13.54
N GLY A 59 -11.83 5.14 -13.88
CA GLY A 59 -11.11 5.20 -15.15
C GLY A 59 -9.97 4.18 -15.21
N ASP A 60 -9.27 3.97 -14.09
CA ASP A 60 -8.21 2.97 -13.97
C ASP A 60 -8.75 1.54 -14.11
N CYS A 61 -9.90 1.25 -13.49
CA CYS A 61 -10.63 -0.01 -13.67
C CYS A 61 -11.09 -0.22 -15.11
N LEU A 62 -11.61 0.82 -15.76
CA LEU A 62 -12.08 0.73 -17.16
C LEU A 62 -10.95 0.33 -18.10
N LEU A 63 -9.78 0.98 -18.01
CA LEU A 63 -8.60 0.62 -18.80
C LEU A 63 -8.12 -0.80 -18.52
N SER A 64 -8.11 -1.18 -17.25
CA SER A 64 -7.60 -2.48 -16.81
C SER A 64 -8.49 -3.64 -17.30
N ILE A 65 -9.81 -3.48 -17.24
CA ILE A 65 -10.76 -4.47 -17.77
C ILE A 65 -10.64 -4.57 -19.29
N ALA A 66 -10.51 -3.44 -19.99
CA ALA A 66 -10.33 -3.43 -21.43
C ALA A 66 -9.03 -4.15 -21.84
N PHE A 67 -7.95 -3.92 -21.10
CA PHE A 67 -6.67 -4.62 -21.29
C PHE A 67 -6.82 -6.13 -21.14
N VAL A 68 -7.34 -6.62 -20.00
CA VAL A 68 -7.47 -8.06 -19.75
C VAL A 68 -8.42 -8.73 -20.74
N THR A 69 -9.50 -8.05 -21.14
CA THR A 69 -10.55 -8.63 -21.97
C THR A 69 -10.18 -8.68 -23.45
N TYR A 70 -9.51 -7.65 -23.98
CA TYR A 70 -9.33 -7.48 -25.42
C TYR A 70 -7.88 -7.61 -25.89
N LEU A 71 -6.88 -7.42 -25.02
CA LEU A 71 -5.49 -7.31 -25.47
C LEU A 71 -4.71 -8.62 -25.57
N GLY A 72 -5.25 -9.72 -25.03
CA GLY A 72 -4.62 -11.04 -25.06
C GLY A 72 -4.05 -11.46 -26.43
N PRO A 73 -4.81 -11.36 -27.54
CA PRO A 73 -4.37 -11.85 -28.86
C PRO A 73 -3.33 -10.97 -29.58
N PHE A 74 -3.02 -9.78 -29.07
CA PHE A 74 -2.21 -8.79 -29.79
C PHE A 74 -0.76 -8.72 -29.29
N ASP A 75 0.14 -8.24 -30.15
CA ASP A 75 1.54 -7.98 -29.82
C ASP A 75 1.73 -6.65 -29.06
N THR A 76 2.93 -6.43 -28.51
CA THR A 76 3.27 -5.24 -27.72
C THR A 76 2.92 -3.94 -28.44
N LYS A 77 3.29 -3.82 -29.72
CA LYS A 77 3.10 -2.58 -30.47
C LYS A 77 1.62 -2.25 -30.64
N TYR A 78 0.81 -3.24 -30.99
CA TYR A 78 -0.63 -3.03 -31.17
C TYR A 78 -1.34 -2.79 -29.83
N ARG A 79 -0.88 -3.42 -28.74
CA ARG A 79 -1.38 -3.14 -27.38
C ARG A 79 -1.12 -1.69 -26.99
N GLU A 80 0.10 -1.20 -27.19
CA GLU A 80 0.47 0.20 -26.90
C GLU A 80 -0.41 1.18 -27.70
N ASP A 81 -0.58 0.94 -29.01
CA ASP A 81 -1.41 1.77 -29.87
C ASP A 81 -2.88 1.83 -29.40
N LEU A 82 -3.47 0.68 -29.00
CA LEU A 82 -4.83 0.63 -28.47
C LEU A 82 -4.95 1.31 -27.10
N LEU A 83 -4.01 1.05 -26.18
CA LEU A 83 -4.00 1.68 -24.87
C LEU A 83 -3.91 3.20 -24.97
N ASN A 84 -3.06 3.72 -25.87
CA ASN A 84 -2.95 5.15 -26.11
C ASN A 84 -4.26 5.76 -26.63
N LYS A 85 -4.93 5.07 -27.57
CA LYS A 85 -6.26 5.50 -28.05
C LYS A 85 -7.30 5.51 -26.93
N TRP A 86 -7.35 4.48 -26.10
CA TRP A 86 -8.30 4.40 -24.99
C TRP A 86 -8.02 5.44 -23.90
N ARG A 87 -6.75 5.70 -23.58
CA ARG A 87 -6.36 6.78 -22.67
C ARG A 87 -6.82 8.14 -23.20
N GLN A 88 -6.67 8.39 -24.50
CA GLN A 88 -7.15 9.62 -25.11
C GLN A 88 -8.68 9.73 -25.03
N LEU A 89 -9.42 8.66 -25.34
CA LEU A 89 -10.88 8.66 -25.22
C LEU A 89 -11.36 8.93 -23.80
N ILE A 90 -10.73 8.32 -22.79
CA ILE A 90 -11.05 8.55 -21.37
C ILE A 90 -10.84 10.02 -21.00
N LYS A 91 -9.75 10.61 -21.48
CA LYS A 91 -9.45 12.03 -21.29
C LYS A 91 -10.48 12.93 -21.97
N ASP A 92 -10.86 12.62 -23.21
CA ASP A 92 -11.86 13.38 -23.98
C ASP A 92 -13.25 13.32 -23.33
N LEU A 93 -13.57 12.19 -22.70
CA LEU A 93 -14.80 11.99 -21.92
C LEU A 93 -14.74 12.57 -20.50
N VAL A 94 -13.61 13.19 -20.12
CA VAL A 94 -13.39 13.78 -18.79
C VAL A 94 -13.60 12.77 -17.66
N ILE A 95 -13.24 11.51 -17.91
CA ILE A 95 -13.28 10.45 -16.90
C ILE A 95 -11.97 10.55 -16.10
N PRO A 96 -12.02 10.73 -14.77
CA PRO A 96 -10.83 10.74 -13.95
C PRO A 96 -10.10 9.40 -14.03
N ALA A 97 -8.80 9.47 -14.36
CA ALA A 97 -7.93 8.30 -14.46
C ALA A 97 -6.48 8.72 -14.19
N THR A 98 -5.64 7.75 -13.88
CA THR A 98 -4.20 7.93 -13.74
C THR A 98 -3.54 8.02 -15.12
N SER A 99 -2.92 9.16 -15.45
CA SER A 99 -2.38 9.45 -16.79
C SER A 99 -1.43 8.38 -17.34
N GLU A 100 -0.58 7.81 -16.48
CA GLU A 100 0.40 6.79 -16.84
C GLU A 100 0.23 5.54 -15.96
N LEU A 101 -1.00 5.03 -15.90
CA LEU A 101 -1.29 3.81 -15.14
C LEU A 101 -0.46 2.63 -15.68
N LYS A 102 0.38 2.04 -14.83
CA LYS A 102 1.05 0.77 -15.10
C LYS A 102 0.09 -0.38 -14.77
N LEU A 103 -0.61 -0.87 -15.80
CA LEU A 103 -1.69 -1.86 -15.68
C LEU A 103 -1.25 -3.15 -14.97
N THR A 104 -0.03 -3.61 -15.22
CA THR A 104 0.51 -4.81 -14.55
C THR A 104 0.64 -4.65 -13.04
N VAL A 105 1.00 -3.46 -12.56
CA VAL A 105 1.11 -3.15 -11.12
C VAL A 105 -0.27 -2.88 -10.50
N PHE A 106 -1.21 -2.34 -11.27
CA PHE A 106 -2.58 -2.14 -10.81
C PHE A 106 -3.34 -3.47 -10.64
N LEU A 107 -3.09 -4.43 -11.54
CA LEU A 107 -3.79 -5.71 -11.58
C LEU A 107 -3.10 -6.83 -10.79
N CYS A 108 -1.80 -6.71 -10.49
CA CYS A 108 -1.03 -7.76 -9.86
C CYS A 108 0.04 -7.18 -8.93
N ASP A 109 0.23 -7.83 -7.78
CA ASP A 109 1.24 -7.43 -6.82
C ASP A 109 2.65 -7.95 -7.21
N ALA A 110 3.68 -7.27 -6.72
CA ALA A 110 5.06 -7.60 -7.05
C ALA A 110 5.52 -8.97 -6.53
N VAL A 111 4.87 -9.52 -5.50
CA VAL A 111 5.20 -10.85 -4.96
C VAL A 111 4.72 -11.93 -5.92
N SER A 112 3.51 -11.80 -6.44
CA SER A 112 2.95 -12.71 -7.46
C SER A 112 3.79 -12.71 -8.74
N ILE A 113 4.17 -11.53 -9.26
CA ILE A 113 5.05 -11.43 -10.45
C ILE A 113 6.40 -12.08 -10.18
N ARG A 114 6.98 -11.86 -9.00
CA ARG A 114 8.25 -12.48 -8.61
C ARG A 114 8.15 -14.00 -8.56
N GLU A 115 7.05 -14.52 -8.04
CA GLU A 115 6.79 -15.95 -7.99
C GLU A 115 6.71 -16.55 -9.40
N TRP A 116 6.04 -15.89 -10.34
CA TRP A 116 6.01 -16.34 -11.73
C TRP A 116 7.41 -16.39 -12.36
N ASN A 117 8.25 -15.40 -12.07
CA ASN A 117 9.64 -15.38 -12.56
C ASN A 117 10.46 -16.55 -11.99
N ILE A 118 10.25 -16.91 -10.71
CA ILE A 118 10.87 -18.09 -10.09
C ILE A 118 10.40 -19.38 -10.77
N GLN A 119 9.13 -19.43 -11.17
CA GLN A 119 8.53 -20.55 -11.91
C GLN A 119 8.89 -20.58 -13.41
N GLY A 120 9.72 -19.65 -13.88
CA GLY A 120 10.27 -19.64 -15.24
C GLY A 120 9.56 -18.72 -16.22
N LEU A 121 8.63 -17.86 -15.78
CA LEU A 121 8.13 -16.77 -16.61
C LEU A 121 9.29 -15.79 -16.91
N PRO A 122 9.50 -15.39 -18.17
CA PRO A 122 10.49 -14.36 -18.48
C PRO A 122 10.11 -13.02 -17.84
N SER A 123 11.11 -12.26 -17.40
CA SER A 123 10.91 -10.99 -16.69
C SER A 123 10.67 -9.79 -17.59
N ASP A 124 10.35 -10.00 -18.87
CA ASP A 124 10.04 -8.92 -19.81
C ASP A 124 8.59 -8.43 -19.65
N ASP A 125 8.30 -7.23 -20.16
CA ASP A 125 7.00 -6.59 -19.99
C ASP A 125 5.88 -7.39 -20.68
N LEU A 126 6.12 -7.94 -21.88
CA LEU A 126 5.10 -8.72 -22.61
C LEU A 126 4.76 -10.01 -21.88
N SER A 127 5.76 -10.73 -21.37
CA SER A 127 5.58 -11.94 -20.57
C SER A 127 4.81 -11.64 -19.28
N THR A 128 5.14 -10.54 -18.60
CA THR A 128 4.44 -10.10 -17.39
C THR A 128 2.98 -9.74 -17.71
N GLU A 129 2.73 -8.97 -18.78
CA GLU A 129 1.39 -8.65 -19.27
C GLU A 129 0.57 -9.90 -19.57
N ASN A 130 1.16 -10.88 -20.26
CA ASN A 130 0.50 -12.15 -20.55
C ASN A 130 0.16 -12.92 -19.28
N GLY A 131 1.08 -12.96 -18.30
CA GLY A 131 0.83 -13.55 -16.99
C GLY A 131 -0.36 -12.90 -16.28
N VAL A 132 -0.45 -11.57 -16.32
CA VAL A 132 -1.60 -10.82 -15.78
C VAL A 132 -2.89 -11.16 -16.53
N ILE A 133 -2.89 -11.18 -17.86
CA ILE A 133 -4.08 -11.50 -18.66
C ILE A 133 -4.58 -12.93 -18.36
N VAL A 134 -3.68 -13.89 -18.24
CA VAL A 134 -4.01 -15.30 -17.94
C VAL A 134 -4.60 -15.46 -16.54
N THR A 135 -4.08 -14.72 -15.55
CA THR A 135 -4.48 -14.88 -14.14
C THR A 135 -5.69 -14.03 -13.74
N GLN A 136 -5.87 -12.87 -14.37
CA GLN A 136 -6.99 -11.96 -14.11
C GLN A 136 -8.13 -12.11 -15.13
N GLY A 137 -7.91 -12.85 -16.22
CA GLY A 137 -8.90 -13.16 -17.23
C GLY A 137 -10.05 -14.02 -16.70
N SER A 138 -11.27 -13.69 -17.08
CA SER A 138 -12.46 -14.48 -16.72
C SER A 138 -12.67 -15.72 -17.58
N ARG A 139 -11.92 -15.84 -18.68
CA ARG A 139 -12.00 -16.94 -19.65
C ARG A 139 -10.70 -17.72 -19.65
N TRP A 140 -10.81 -19.03 -19.88
CA TRP A 140 -9.64 -19.88 -20.09
C TRP A 140 -8.83 -19.36 -21.29
N PRO A 141 -7.51 -19.11 -21.11
CA PRO A 141 -6.65 -18.72 -22.22
C PRO A 141 -6.55 -19.88 -23.24
N LEU A 142 -6.53 -19.51 -24.52
CA LEU A 142 -6.42 -20.45 -25.65
C LEU A 142 -4.96 -20.71 -26.02
#